data_AF-A0A8D2J182-F1
#
_entry.id   AF-A0A8D2J182-F1
#
_cell.length_a   1.000
_cell.length_b   1.000
_cell.length_c   1.000
_cell.angle_alpha   90.00
_cell.angle_beta   90.00
_cell.angle_gamma   90.00
#
_symmetry.space_group_name_H-M   'P 1'
#
loop_
_entity.id
_entity.type
_entity.pdbx_description
1 polymer ?
#
loop_
_entity_poly.entity_id
_entity_poly.type
_entity_poly.pdbx_seq_one_letter_code
_entity_poly.pdbx_strand_id
1 'polypeptide(L)'
;MPLFPSPVCGLTPLMPLAHSPGLESEESWTDQPMGSSGETPLHLAARYSRADAARRLLASAADVNARDQWGRTPLHTAIAADALGVFQILLRDRQTDLDASAHDGCTPLILATRLGVENMVEELVGSHADIRAVDKRGGHAWRYRAGSA
;
A
#
# COMPACT_ATOMS: atom_id res chain seq x y z
N MET A 1 -47.32 -16.09 13.07
CA MET A 1 -48.14 -14.91 13.42
C MET A 1 -48.09 -14.77 14.94
N PRO A 2 -47.77 -13.61 15.54
CA PRO A 2 -47.71 -12.27 14.95
C PRO A 2 -46.36 -11.52 15.09
N LEU A 3 -46.36 -10.34 14.49
CA LEU A 3 -45.45 -9.18 14.55
C LEU A 3 -44.65 -8.94 15.85
N PHE A 4 -43.38 -8.52 15.69
CA PHE A 4 -42.66 -7.66 16.63
C PHE A 4 -42.45 -6.26 16.04
N PRO A 5 -42.53 -5.18 16.85
CA PRO A 5 -42.24 -3.82 16.42
C PRO A 5 -40.73 -3.48 16.55
N SER A 6 -40.26 -2.57 15.68
CA SER A 6 -39.08 -1.72 15.91
C SER A 6 -39.50 -0.44 16.67
N PRO A 7 -38.61 0.46 17.16
CA PRO A 7 -37.13 0.52 17.09
C PRO A 7 -36.51 0.18 18.49
N VAL A 8 -35.35 0.64 19.01
CA VAL A 8 -34.38 1.71 18.66
C VAL A 8 -32.97 1.41 19.25
N CYS A 9 -31.96 2.19 18.85
CA CYS A 9 -30.58 2.12 19.34
C CYS A 9 -30.41 2.37 20.85
N GLY A 10 -29.43 1.68 21.45
CA GLY A 10 -28.71 2.17 22.64
C GLY A 10 -28.30 1.09 23.64
N LEU A 11 -27.02 1.11 24.02
CA LEU A 11 -26.41 0.37 25.15
C LEU A 11 -26.24 -1.14 24.98
N THR A 12 -25.01 -1.56 24.67
CA THR A 12 -24.47 -2.86 25.11
C THR A 12 -24.34 -2.86 26.64
N PRO A 13 -24.52 -4.03 27.29
CA PRO A 13 -23.31 -4.68 27.80
C PRO A 13 -23.31 -6.23 27.72
N LEU A 14 -22.10 -6.77 27.63
CA LEU A 14 -21.64 -8.11 28.06
C LEU A 14 -22.46 -9.36 27.66
N MET A 15 -21.91 -10.10 26.68
CA MET A 15 -22.16 -11.53 26.46
C MET A 15 -21.94 -12.36 27.74
N PRO A 16 -22.59 -13.53 27.81
CA PRO A 16 -21.80 -14.75 27.99
C PRO A 16 -22.13 -15.88 26.99
N LEU A 17 -21.06 -16.43 26.40
CA LEU A 17 -20.86 -17.85 26.06
C LEU A 17 -22.06 -18.66 25.51
N ALA A 18 -22.26 -18.64 24.19
CA ALA A 18 -22.65 -19.83 23.41
C ALA A 18 -22.58 -19.59 21.89
N HIS A 19 -21.47 -19.91 21.24
CA HIS A 19 -21.51 -20.59 19.93
C HIS A 19 -20.17 -21.23 19.56
N SER A 20 -20.27 -22.46 19.06
CA SER A 20 -19.21 -23.24 18.44
C SER A 20 -18.70 -22.58 17.14
N PRO A 21 -17.38 -22.37 16.97
CA PRO A 21 -16.82 -21.94 15.69
C PRO A 21 -16.80 -23.13 14.73
N GLY A 22 -17.72 -23.13 13.76
CA GLY A 22 -17.90 -24.23 12.83
C GLY A 22 -18.75 -23.83 11.62
N LEU A 23 -18.33 -22.77 10.93
CA LEU A 23 -18.76 -22.38 9.57
C LEU A 23 -17.81 -21.30 9.04
N GLU A 24 -16.69 -21.79 8.49
CA GLU A 24 -16.04 -21.32 7.26
C GLU A 24 -15.94 -19.80 6.99
N SER A 25 -14.80 -19.25 7.38
CA SER A 25 -13.87 -18.54 6.48
C SER A 25 -14.41 -17.45 5.53
N GLU A 26 -14.97 -16.38 6.10
CA GLU A 26 -14.71 -15.00 5.60
C GLU A 26 -13.30 -14.53 6.07
N GLU A 27 -12.32 -15.44 6.06
CA GLU A 27 -10.93 -15.14 6.35
C GLU A 27 -10.37 -14.40 5.15
N SER A 28 -10.03 -13.13 5.33
CA SER A 28 -9.48 -12.29 4.27
C SER A 28 -8.05 -12.74 3.92
N TRP A 29 -7.94 -13.73 3.04
CA TRP A 29 -6.67 -14.30 2.55
C TRP A 29 -5.80 -13.31 1.75
N THR A 30 -6.23 -12.05 1.60
CA THR A 30 -5.65 -11.04 0.70
C THR A 30 -4.38 -10.38 1.24
N ASP A 31 -4.11 -10.45 2.56
CA ASP A 31 -2.98 -9.75 3.19
C ASP A 31 -1.88 -10.66 3.76
N GLN A 32 -2.00 -11.99 3.64
CA GLN A 32 -0.98 -12.89 4.19
C GLN A 32 0.41 -12.62 3.55
N PRO A 33 1.45 -12.29 4.35
CA PRO A 33 2.80 -12.07 3.83
C PRO A 33 3.34 -13.36 3.22
N MET A 34 3.56 -13.38 1.90
CA MET A 34 3.94 -14.58 1.18
C MET A 34 5.45 -14.77 1.17
N GLY A 35 5.90 -15.84 1.84
CA GLY A 35 7.29 -16.27 1.86
C GLY A 35 8.19 -15.45 2.79
N SER A 36 9.47 -15.82 2.81
CA SER A 36 10.47 -15.29 3.75
C SER A 36 10.78 -13.79 3.60
N SER A 37 10.22 -13.12 2.59
CA SER A 37 10.41 -11.69 2.32
C SER A 37 9.31 -10.79 2.91
N GLY A 38 8.24 -11.35 3.47
CA GLY A 38 7.12 -10.56 3.99
C GLY A 38 6.27 -9.89 2.90
N GLU A 39 6.43 -10.27 1.63
CA GLU A 39 5.78 -9.60 0.51
C GLU A 39 4.31 -10.02 0.38
N THR A 40 3.38 -9.08 0.56
CA THR A 40 1.96 -9.31 0.28
C THR A 40 1.72 -9.52 -1.22
N PRO A 41 0.59 -10.14 -1.65
CA PRO A 41 0.31 -10.33 -3.08
C PRO A 41 0.33 -9.04 -3.91
N LEU A 42 0.08 -7.87 -3.30
CA LEU A 42 0.18 -6.58 -3.98
C LEU A 42 1.64 -6.18 -4.28
N HIS A 43 2.60 -6.50 -3.39
CA HIS A 43 4.04 -6.38 -3.68
C HIS A 43 4.45 -7.28 -4.85
N LEU A 44 3.93 -8.52 -4.90
CA LEU A 44 4.21 -9.43 -6.01
C LEU A 44 3.62 -8.91 -7.32
N ALA A 45 2.39 -8.36 -7.30
CA ALA A 45 1.78 -7.74 -8.48
C ALA A 45 2.61 -6.55 -9.00
N ALA A 46 3.11 -5.70 -8.10
CA ALA A 46 4.03 -4.61 -8.42
C ALA A 46 5.36 -5.11 -9.01
N ARG A 47 6.01 -6.10 -8.36
CA ARG A 47 7.29 -6.67 -8.80
C ARG A 47 7.24 -7.32 -10.18
N TYR A 48 6.11 -7.90 -10.56
CA TYR A 48 5.89 -8.48 -11.88
C TYR A 48 5.16 -7.55 -12.86
N SER A 49 4.96 -6.26 -12.53
CA SER A 49 4.25 -5.26 -13.33
C SER A 49 2.84 -5.68 -13.81
N ARG A 50 2.13 -6.47 -12.97
CA ARG A 50 0.82 -7.04 -13.31
C ARG A 50 -0.32 -6.10 -12.94
N ALA A 51 -0.55 -5.10 -13.78
CA ALA A 51 -1.63 -4.11 -13.62
C ALA A 51 -3.01 -4.73 -13.34
N ASP A 52 -3.42 -5.78 -14.07
CA ASP A 52 -4.70 -6.46 -13.85
C ASP A 52 -4.76 -7.22 -12.52
N ALA A 53 -3.64 -7.79 -12.07
CA ALA A 53 -3.58 -8.45 -10.76
C ALA A 53 -3.70 -7.41 -9.64
N ALA A 54 -3.01 -6.27 -9.75
CA ALA A 54 -3.13 -5.17 -8.81
C ALA A 54 -4.57 -4.65 -8.71
N ARG A 55 -5.25 -4.39 -9.86
CA ARG A 55 -6.67 -3.99 -9.87
C ARG A 55 -7.58 -4.98 -9.13
N ARG A 56 -7.39 -6.27 -9.35
CA ARG A 56 -8.18 -7.32 -8.69
C ARG A 56 -7.93 -7.39 -7.20
N LEU A 57 -6.69 -7.19 -6.75
CA LEU A 57 -6.32 -7.14 -5.33
C LEU A 57 -6.90 -5.92 -4.61
N LEU A 58 -6.88 -4.74 -5.25
CA LEU A 58 -7.53 -3.54 -4.74
C LEU A 58 -9.06 -3.71 -4.66
N ALA A 59 -9.67 -4.32 -5.68
CA ALA A 59 -11.09 -4.66 -5.67
C ALA A 59 -11.48 -5.66 -4.56
N SER A 60 -10.52 -6.48 -4.10
CA SER A 60 -10.68 -7.36 -2.92
C SER A 60 -10.20 -6.71 -1.60
N ALA A 61 -10.12 -5.38 -1.55
CA ALA A 61 -9.73 -4.61 -0.36
C ALA A 61 -8.39 -5.04 0.28
N ALA A 62 -7.41 -5.44 -0.54
CA ALA A 62 -6.04 -5.67 -0.07
C ALA A 62 -5.38 -4.37 0.41
N ASP A 63 -4.50 -4.44 1.42
CA ASP A 63 -3.84 -3.25 1.95
C ASP A 63 -2.82 -2.66 0.97
N VAL A 64 -3.07 -1.41 0.55
CA VAL A 64 -2.20 -0.61 -0.31
C VAL A 64 -0.93 -0.14 0.39
N ASN A 65 -0.96 -0.06 1.72
CA ASN A 65 0.12 0.39 2.58
C ASN A 65 0.81 -0.75 3.31
N ALA A 66 0.48 -2.00 2.96
CA ALA A 66 1.11 -3.20 3.48
C ALA A 66 2.63 -3.06 3.45
N ARG A 67 3.33 -3.59 4.45
CA ARG A 67 4.76 -3.37 4.63
C ARG A 67 5.52 -4.68 4.58
N ASP A 68 6.46 -4.81 3.65
CA ASP A 68 7.33 -5.98 3.59
C ASP A 68 8.36 -6.01 4.74
N GLN A 69 9.23 -7.03 4.81
CA GLN A 69 10.22 -7.15 5.88
C GLN A 69 11.22 -5.96 5.93
N TRP A 70 11.42 -5.25 4.82
CA TRP A 70 12.25 -4.05 4.73
C TRP A 70 11.42 -2.77 4.94
N GLY A 71 10.19 -2.92 5.42
CA GLY A 71 9.23 -1.84 5.64
C GLY A 71 8.82 -1.11 4.35
N ARG A 72 9.10 -1.65 3.17
CA ARG A 72 8.70 -1.05 1.89
C ARG A 72 7.22 -1.29 1.66
N THR A 73 6.57 -0.38 0.94
CA THR A 73 5.17 -0.53 0.49
C THR A 73 5.11 -1.02 -0.96
N PRO A 74 3.96 -1.51 -1.46
CA PRO A 74 3.77 -1.90 -2.86
C PRO A 74 4.17 -0.80 -3.85
N LEU A 75 4.00 0.47 -3.48
CA LEU A 75 4.42 1.64 -4.26
C LEU A 75 5.95 1.69 -4.43
N HIS A 76 6.74 1.43 -3.38
CA HIS A 76 8.20 1.33 -3.48
C HIS A 76 8.62 0.21 -4.43
N THR A 77 7.95 -0.95 -4.35
CA THR A 77 8.25 -2.09 -5.22
C THR A 77 7.82 -1.84 -6.66
N ALA A 78 6.74 -1.09 -6.90
CA ALA A 78 6.34 -0.67 -8.24
C ALA A 78 7.40 0.25 -8.86
N ILE A 79 7.91 1.22 -8.10
CA ILE A 79 8.97 2.13 -8.56
C ILE A 79 10.29 1.36 -8.76
N ALA A 80 10.63 0.44 -7.86
CA ALA A 80 11.83 -0.40 -7.98
C ALA A 80 11.81 -1.36 -9.18
N ALA A 81 10.63 -1.70 -9.70
CA ALA A 81 10.42 -2.56 -10.85
C ALA A 81 10.06 -1.79 -12.14
N ASP A 82 10.09 -0.45 -12.12
CA ASP A 82 9.60 0.43 -13.20
C ASP A 82 8.16 0.10 -13.67
N ALA A 83 7.33 -0.39 -12.75
CA ALA A 83 5.99 -0.88 -13.01
C ALA A 83 4.95 0.25 -13.14
N LEU A 84 5.12 1.13 -14.11
CA LEU A 84 4.31 2.35 -14.31
C LEU A 84 2.80 2.08 -14.34
N GLY A 85 2.37 0.97 -14.93
CA GLY A 85 0.95 0.57 -14.92
C GLY A 85 0.39 0.30 -13.52
N VAL A 86 1.15 -0.41 -12.67
CA VAL A 86 0.76 -0.69 -11.27
C VAL A 86 0.86 0.59 -10.42
N PHE A 87 1.92 1.37 -10.62
CA PHE A 87 2.14 2.67 -9.98
C PHE A 87 0.98 3.65 -10.23
N GLN A 88 0.51 3.80 -11.48
CA GLN A 88 -0.66 4.64 -11.79
C GLN A 88 -1.97 4.11 -11.19
N ILE A 89 -2.11 2.80 -11.01
CA ILE A 89 -3.27 2.21 -10.33
C ILE A 89 -3.22 2.55 -8.83
N LEU A 90 -2.05 2.43 -8.19
CA LEU A 90 -1.84 2.80 -6.78
C LEU A 90 -2.04 4.30 -6.54
N LEU A 91 -1.51 5.18 -7.40
CA LEU A 91 -1.70 6.64 -7.31
C LEU A 91 -3.16 7.09 -7.42
N ARG A 92 -3.99 6.35 -8.16
CA ARG A 92 -5.44 6.63 -8.27
C ARG A 92 -6.20 6.20 -7.03
N ASP A 93 -5.63 5.33 -6.20
CA ASP A 93 -6.23 4.92 -4.94
C ASP A 93 -5.94 5.97 -3.86
N ARG A 94 -7.00 6.44 -3.19
CA ARG A 94 -6.90 7.50 -2.17
C ARG A 94 -6.30 7.01 -0.86
N GLN A 95 -6.17 5.70 -0.66
CA GLN A 95 -5.60 5.14 0.56
C GLN A 95 -4.08 5.00 0.48
N THR A 96 -3.47 5.13 -0.70
CA THR A 96 -2.02 4.98 -0.90
C THR A 96 -1.23 6.10 -0.21
N ASP A 97 -0.36 5.72 0.72
CA ASP A 97 0.59 6.61 1.38
C ASP A 97 1.81 6.88 0.47
N LEU A 98 1.92 8.12 0.00
CA LEU A 98 3.02 8.58 -0.85
C LEU A 98 4.27 9.00 -0.04
N ASP A 99 4.12 9.20 1.26
CA ASP A 99 5.20 9.64 2.16
C ASP A 99 5.71 8.50 3.06
N ALA A 100 5.15 7.30 2.88
CA ALA A 100 5.60 6.07 3.50
C ALA A 100 7.13 5.93 3.39
N SER A 101 7.82 5.89 4.53
CA SER A 101 9.27 5.70 4.58
C SER A 101 9.62 4.26 4.93
N ALA A 102 10.45 3.59 4.13
CA ALA A 102 10.94 2.23 4.39
C ALA A 102 11.79 2.13 5.67
N HIS A 103 12.25 0.93 6.06
CA HIS A 103 13.06 0.77 7.28
C HIS A 103 14.34 1.62 7.28
N ASP A 104 14.89 1.92 6.10
CA ASP A 104 16.05 2.80 5.92
C ASP A 104 15.70 4.29 6.02
N GLY A 105 14.43 4.68 5.97
CA GLY A 105 13.97 6.08 5.83
C GLY A 105 13.70 6.50 4.38
N CYS A 106 13.99 5.65 3.39
CA CYS A 106 13.69 5.92 1.99
C CYS A 106 12.18 6.09 1.78
N THR A 107 11.74 7.25 1.28
CA THR A 107 10.38 7.44 0.73
C THR A 107 10.34 6.98 -0.74
N PRO A 108 9.15 6.72 -1.32
CA PRO A 108 9.05 6.32 -2.73
C PRO A 108 9.64 7.39 -3.68
N LEU A 109 9.54 8.67 -3.34
CA LEU A 109 10.15 9.76 -4.12
C LEU A 109 11.69 9.75 -4.06
N ILE A 110 12.29 9.48 -2.89
CA ILE A 110 13.76 9.28 -2.77
C ILE A 110 14.19 8.04 -3.57
N LEU A 111 13.39 6.99 -3.58
CA LEU A 111 13.67 5.77 -4.33
C LEU A 111 13.59 6.02 -5.85
N ALA A 112 12.54 6.71 -6.33
CA ALA A 112 12.36 7.08 -7.73
C ALA A 112 13.51 7.95 -8.25
N THR A 113 13.86 9.00 -7.50
CA THR A 113 14.98 9.91 -7.84
C THR A 113 16.34 9.23 -7.80
N ARG A 114 16.53 8.21 -6.93
CA ARG A 114 17.77 7.39 -6.88
C ARG A 114 17.88 6.41 -8.05
N LEU A 115 16.77 5.95 -8.62
CA LEU A 115 16.75 5.08 -9.79
C LEU A 115 16.77 5.86 -11.11
N GLY A 116 16.44 7.15 -11.10
CA GLY A 116 16.37 7.98 -12.31
C GLY A 116 15.08 7.78 -13.12
N VAL A 117 14.00 7.28 -12.49
CA VAL A 117 12.72 7.05 -13.16
C VAL A 117 11.88 8.33 -13.24
N GLU A 118 12.31 9.24 -14.11
CA GLU A 118 11.81 10.62 -14.26
C GLU A 118 10.26 10.70 -14.29
N ASN A 119 9.62 9.86 -15.11
CA ASN A 119 8.16 9.77 -15.23
C ASN A 119 7.44 9.56 -13.88
N MET A 120 8.00 8.73 -12.99
CA MET A 120 7.40 8.48 -11.68
C MET A 120 7.70 9.58 -10.66
N VAL A 121 8.85 10.25 -10.81
CA VAL A 121 9.19 11.44 -10.02
C VAL A 121 8.21 12.57 -10.32
N GLU A 122 7.91 12.82 -11.60
CA GLU A 122 6.95 13.85 -12.02
C GLU A 122 5.54 13.57 -11.50
N GLU A 123 5.05 12.33 -11.64
CA GLU A 123 3.72 11.92 -11.14
C GLU A 123 3.62 12.01 -9.60
N LEU A 124 4.66 11.64 -8.85
CA LEU A 124 4.69 11.80 -7.39
C LEU A 124 4.71 13.27 -6.96
N VAL A 125 5.48 14.12 -7.66
CA VAL A 125 5.52 15.56 -7.41
C VAL A 125 4.17 16.22 -7.75
N GLY A 126 3.53 15.83 -8.86
CA GLY A 126 2.16 16.24 -9.20
C GLY A 126 1.13 15.77 -8.16
N SER A 127 1.35 14.61 -7.55
CA SER A 127 0.54 14.05 -6.47
C SER A 127 0.87 14.64 -5.08
N HIS A 128 1.69 15.68 -5.00
CA HIS A 128 2.03 16.43 -3.78
C HIS A 128 2.81 15.63 -2.70
N ALA A 129 3.56 14.59 -3.09
CA ALA A 129 4.45 13.86 -2.18
C ALA A 129 5.56 14.76 -1.57
N ASP A 130 6.00 14.48 -0.34
CA ASP A 130 6.96 15.32 0.38
C ASP A 130 8.38 15.23 -0.19
N ILE A 131 8.76 16.31 -0.87
CA ILE A 131 10.09 16.52 -1.47
C ILE A 131 11.16 16.82 -0.40
N ARG A 132 10.76 17.16 0.84
CA ARG A 132 11.67 17.47 1.96
C ARG A 132 12.15 16.25 2.73
N ALA A 133 11.51 15.10 2.52
CA ALA A 133 11.90 13.84 3.14
C ALA A 133 13.41 13.56 3.01
N VAL A 134 13.98 12.94 4.05
CA VAL A 134 15.38 12.55 4.12
C VAL A 134 15.51 11.10 4.57
N ASP A 135 16.23 10.31 3.78
CA ASP A 135 16.61 8.94 4.07
C ASP A 135 17.72 8.91 5.15
N LYS A 136 17.87 7.83 5.94
CA LYS A 136 18.93 7.75 6.97
C LYS A 136 20.34 7.88 6.39
N ARG A 137 20.51 7.69 5.07
CA ARG A 137 21.77 7.89 4.34
C ARG A 137 22.02 9.35 3.93
N GLY A 138 21.18 10.30 4.34
CA GLY A 138 21.25 11.72 3.95
C GLY A 138 20.78 11.99 2.52
N GLY A 139 20.08 11.03 1.89
CA GLY A 139 19.49 11.21 0.57
C GLY A 139 18.19 12.00 0.66
N HIS A 140 18.08 13.09 -0.12
CA HIS A 140 16.87 13.90 -0.21
C HIS A 140 16.31 13.89 -1.63
N ALA A 141 14.98 13.89 -1.78
CA ALA A 141 14.31 13.87 -3.08
C ALA A 141 14.64 15.10 -3.96
N TRP A 142 14.78 16.30 -3.37
CA TRP A 142 15.08 17.52 -4.11
C TRP A 142 16.39 17.50 -4.91
N ARG A 143 17.33 16.58 -4.59
CA ARG A 143 18.62 16.46 -5.27
C ARG A 143 18.49 16.08 -6.76
N TYR A 144 17.35 15.52 -7.18
CA TYR A 144 17.01 15.28 -8.60
C TYR A 144 17.18 16.52 -9.50
N ARG A 145 16.93 17.73 -8.97
CA ARG A 145 17.07 18.99 -9.73
C ARG A 145 18.51 19.46 -10.00
N ALA A 146 19.53 18.75 -9.52
CA ALA A 146 20.93 19.19 -9.60
C ALA A 146 21.75 18.53 -10.73
N GLY A 147 21.09 17.93 -11.73
CA GLY A 147 21.73 17.07 -12.74
C GLY A 147 21.80 17.58 -14.18
N SER A 148 21.32 18.80 -14.48
CA SER A 148 21.23 19.31 -15.86
C SER A 148 21.63 20.78 -15.99
N ALA A 149 22.94 21.01 -16.10
CA ALA A 149 23.58 22.26 -16.53
C ALA A 149 24.87 21.94 -17.30
#